data_AF-A0AAN5C362-F1
#
_entry.id   AF-A0AAN5C362-F1
#
_cell.length_a   1.000
_cell.length_b   1.000
_cell.length_c   1.000
_cell.angle_alpha   90.00
_cell.angle_beta   90.00
_cell.angle_gamma   90.00
#
_symmetry.space_group_name_H-M   'P 1'
#
loop_
_entity.id
_entity.type
_entity.pdbx_description
1 polymer ?
#
loop_
_entity_poly.entity_id
_entity_poly.type
_entity_poly.pdbx_seq_one_letter_code
_entity_poly.pdbx_strand_id
1 'polypeptide(L)'
;MFEGLHLFGDIFDSKDGHDPFKHLALMANMVAGGWVAHQEATMPTVSLEVLEKRLNGKEKELFLAFIMSMLKWLPEERKTAKQLLEHPFLVDYSYL
;
A
#
# COMPACT_ATOMS: atom_id res chain seq x y z
N MET A 1 11.97 -5.13 -4.76
CA MET A 1 10.63 -4.92 -4.18
C MET A 1 9.78 -4.37 -5.31
N PHE A 2 8.82 -5.14 -5.82
CA PHE A 2 7.94 -4.82 -6.97
C PHE A 2 8.55 -4.71 -8.39
N GLU A 3 9.84 -4.98 -8.60
CA GLU A 3 10.41 -4.95 -9.96
C GLU A 3 9.74 -6.00 -10.87
N GLY A 4 9.20 -5.55 -12.00
CA GLY A 4 8.59 -6.41 -13.03
C GLY A 4 7.10 -6.71 -12.89
N LEU A 5 6.42 -6.19 -11.86
CA LEU A 5 4.96 -6.32 -11.70
C LEU A 5 4.29 -4.94 -11.76
N HIS A 6 3.51 -4.69 -12.80
CA HIS A 6 2.58 -3.55 -12.78
C HIS A 6 1.54 -3.81 -11.69
N LEU A 7 1.58 -2.98 -10.66
CA LEU A 7 0.80 -3.07 -9.43
C LEU A 7 -0.71 -3.22 -9.68
N PHE A 8 -1.18 -2.80 -10.85
CA PHE A 8 -2.58 -2.82 -11.22
C PHE A 8 -2.86 -3.36 -12.62
N GLY A 9 -1.96 -4.17 -13.20
CA GLY A 9 -2.15 -4.94 -14.44
C GLY A 9 -2.80 -4.16 -15.59
N ASP A 10 -4.13 -4.16 -15.62
CA ASP A 10 -4.99 -3.65 -16.68
C ASP A 10 -5.23 -2.12 -16.67
N ILE A 11 -4.53 -1.34 -15.82
CA ILE A 11 -4.68 0.13 -15.80
C ILE A 11 -4.13 0.79 -17.07
N PHE A 12 -3.03 0.26 -17.60
CA PHE A 12 -2.31 0.86 -18.71
C PHE A 12 -2.72 0.19 -20.03
N ASP A 13 -3.08 0.99 -21.03
CA ASP A 13 -3.37 0.49 -22.37
C ASP A 13 -2.08 0.11 -23.11
N SER A 14 -2.21 -0.43 -24.33
CA SER A 14 -1.07 -0.84 -25.17
C SER A 14 -0.10 0.30 -25.56
N LYS A 15 -0.40 1.55 -25.20
CA LYS A 15 0.39 2.75 -25.47
C LYS A 15 0.82 3.46 -24.18
N ASP A 16 0.79 2.77 -23.04
CA ASP A 16 1.08 3.29 -21.70
C ASP A 16 0.12 4.41 -21.23
N GLY A 17 -1.00 4.57 -21.92
CA GLY A 17 -2.07 5.49 -21.55
C GLY A 17 -2.90 4.92 -20.39
N HIS A 18 -3.29 5.77 -19.45
CA HIS A 18 -4.21 5.39 -18.38
C HIS A 18 -5.03 6.59 -17.91
N ASP A 19 -6.17 6.32 -17.28
CA ASP A 19 -6.97 7.33 -16.58
C ASP A 19 -6.31 7.64 -15.21
N PRO A 20 -5.79 8.87 -15.00
CA PRO A 20 -5.11 9.23 -13.76
C PRO A 20 -6.00 9.14 -12.52
N PHE A 21 -7.31 9.36 -12.66
CA PHE A 21 -8.25 9.28 -11.55
C PHE A 21 -8.56 7.82 -11.18
N LYS A 22 -8.65 6.92 -12.17
CA LYS A 22 -8.75 5.47 -11.90
C LYS A 22 -7.49 4.93 -11.24
N HIS A 23 -6.32 5.37 -11.70
CA HIS A 23 -5.05 5.00 -11.07
C HIS A 23 -4.94 5.53 -9.64
N LEU A 24 -5.32 6.78 -9.39
CA LEU A 24 -5.36 7.34 -8.05
C LEU A 24 -6.36 6.59 -7.14
N ALA A 25 -7.55 6.25 -7.64
CA ALA A 25 -8.54 5.48 -6.89
C ALA A 25 -8.02 4.09 -6.51
N LEU A 26 -7.31 3.42 -7.41
CA LEU A 26 -6.72 2.11 -7.15
C LEU A 26 -5.56 2.16 -6.16
N MET A 27 -4.71 3.19 -6.25
CA MET A 27 -3.67 3.48 -5.25
C MET A 27 -4.28 3.77 -3.88
N ALA A 28 -5.30 4.60 -3.82
CA ALA A 28 -5.95 4.98 -2.58
C ALA A 28 -6.71 3.79 -1.96
N ASN A 29 -7.33 2.93 -2.76
CA ASN A 29 -7.98 1.72 -2.27
C ASN A 29 -6.99 0.69 -1.72
N MET A 30 -5.87 0.45 -2.42
CA MET A 30 -4.82 -0.47 -1.94
C MET A 30 -4.29 -0.06 -0.55
N VAL A 31 -4.27 1.24 -0.29
CA VAL A 31 -3.69 1.85 0.90
C VAL A 31 -4.69 2.00 2.05
N ALA A 32 -5.89 2.49 1.77
CA ALA A 32 -6.85 2.90 2.79
C ALA A 32 -8.03 1.92 2.97
N GLY A 33 -8.37 1.13 1.95
CA GLY A 33 -9.58 0.31 1.90
C GLY A 33 -10.87 1.13 1.88
N GLY A 34 -11.84 0.76 1.04
CA GLY A 34 -13.22 1.28 1.15
C GLY A 34 -13.59 2.46 0.25
N TRP A 35 -12.97 2.61 -0.93
CA TRP A 35 -13.44 3.58 -1.92
C TRP A 35 -14.78 3.14 -2.56
N VAL A 36 -15.74 4.07 -2.62
CA VAL A 36 -17.14 3.84 -3.00
C VAL A 36 -17.36 3.85 -4.54
N ALA A 37 -16.31 4.00 -5.35
CA ALA A 37 -16.40 3.99 -6.81
C ALA A 37 -16.54 2.57 -7.42
N HIS A 38 -17.34 1.71 -6.78
CA HIS A 38 -17.54 0.29 -7.10
C HIS A 38 -18.12 0.03 -8.52
N GLN A 39 -18.63 1.06 -9.20
CA GLN A 39 -19.38 0.89 -10.46
C GLN A 39 -18.55 1.11 -11.74
N GLU A 40 -17.36 1.72 -11.69
CA GLU A 40 -16.62 2.10 -12.92
C GLU A 40 -15.24 1.44 -13.12
N ALA A 41 -14.75 0.70 -12.14
CA ALA A 41 -13.49 -0.01 -12.22
C ALA A 41 -13.61 -1.38 -11.55
N THR A 42 -13.30 -2.45 -12.29
CA THR A 42 -13.14 -3.79 -11.73
C THR A 42 -12.06 -3.71 -10.66
N MET A 43 -12.44 -3.92 -9.40
CA MET A 43 -11.52 -3.81 -8.27
C MET A 43 -10.43 -4.89 -8.42
N PRO A 44 -9.15 -4.52 -8.58
CA PRO A 44 -8.09 -5.48 -8.51
C PRO A 44 -8.07 -6.04 -7.08
N THR A 45 -8.10 -7.35 -6.95
CA THR A 45 -8.14 -8.07 -5.67
C THR A 45 -6.81 -8.01 -4.91
N VAL A 46 -5.92 -7.10 -5.30
CA VAL A 46 -4.55 -7.01 -4.79
C VAL A 46 -4.50 -6.05 -3.61
N SER A 47 -4.00 -6.53 -2.48
CA SER A 47 -3.69 -5.73 -1.29
C SER A 47 -2.19 -5.68 -1.09
N LEU A 48 -1.71 -4.67 -0.35
CA LEU A 48 -0.30 -4.59 0.04
C LEU A 48 0.16 -5.88 0.77
N GLU A 49 -0.74 -6.49 1.53
CA GLU A 49 -0.51 -7.77 2.20
C GLU A 49 -0.29 -8.92 1.21
N VAL A 50 -1.10 -9.03 0.15
CA VAL A 50 -0.94 -10.08 -0.88
C VAL A 50 0.34 -9.88 -1.69
N LEU A 51 0.73 -8.62 -1.92
CA LEU A 51 1.90 -8.28 -2.73
C LEU A 51 3.22 -8.43 -1.97
N GLU A 52 3.22 -8.23 -0.65
CA GLU A 52 4.40 -8.44 0.19
C GLU A 52 4.65 -9.94 0.40
N LYS A 53 5.43 -10.53 -0.50
CA LYS A 53 5.76 -11.96 -0.52
C LYS A 53 7.06 -12.32 0.21
N ARG A 54 7.90 -11.32 0.54
CA ARG A 54 9.23 -11.55 1.12
C ARG A 54 9.15 -11.73 2.63
N LEU A 55 8.37 -10.88 3.31
CA LEU A 55 8.16 -10.97 4.75
C LEU A 55 7.06 -12.00 5.07
N ASN A 56 7.13 -12.60 6.25
CA ASN A 56 6.11 -13.50 6.77
C ASN A 56 5.92 -13.31 8.28
N GLY A 57 4.87 -13.95 8.83
CA GLY A 57 4.59 -13.94 10.26
C GLY A 57 4.57 -12.54 10.86
N LYS A 58 5.21 -12.39 12.04
CA LYS A 58 5.14 -11.16 12.82
C LYS A 58 5.82 -9.97 12.16
N GLU A 59 6.93 -10.21 11.46
CA GLU A 59 7.67 -9.17 10.76
C GLU A 59 6.81 -8.51 9.67
N LYS A 60 6.04 -9.33 8.92
CA LYS A 60 5.10 -8.85 7.92
C LYS A 60 3.98 -8.02 8.55
N GLU A 61 3.40 -8.47 9.65
CA GLU A 61 2.36 -7.70 10.37
C GLU A 61 2.89 -6.32 10.80
N LEU A 62 4.10 -6.28 11.36
CA LEU A 62 4.73 -5.03 11.81
C LEU A 62 5.06 -4.11 10.64
N PHE A 63 5.55 -4.66 9.53
CA PHE A 63 5.81 -3.91 8.30
C PHE A 63 4.52 -3.30 7.73
N LEU A 64 3.45 -4.09 7.61
CA LEU A 64 2.18 -3.59 7.08
C LEU A 64 1.60 -2.50 7.99
N ALA A 65 1.63 -2.70 9.31
CA ALA A 65 1.21 -1.67 10.27
C ALA A 65 2.04 -0.38 10.14
N PHE A 66 3.35 -0.51 9.93
CA PHE A 66 4.25 0.63 9.70
C PHE A 66 3.86 1.40 8.43
N ILE A 67 3.74 0.72 7.28
CA ILE A 67 3.37 1.35 6.00
C ILE A 67 1.99 2.00 6.09
N MET A 68 1.00 1.30 6.67
CA MET A 68 -0.36 1.83 6.83
C MET A 68 -0.43 3.06 7.75
N SER A 69 0.55 3.25 8.65
CA SER A 69 0.65 4.46 9.47
C SER A 69 1.25 5.67 8.73
N MET A 70 1.99 5.43 7.63
CA MET A 70 2.53 6.47 6.75
C MET A 70 1.54 6.86 5.65
N LEU A 71 0.90 5.87 5.05
CA LEU A 71 0.06 6.06 3.87
C LEU A 71 -1.38 6.38 4.28
N LYS A 72 -1.57 7.41 5.12
CA LYS A 72 -2.91 7.92 5.44
C LYS A 72 -3.33 9.00 4.45
N TRP A 73 -4.60 8.94 4.04
CA TRP A 73 -5.22 9.94 3.15
C TRP A 73 -5.27 11.30 3.82
N LEU A 74 -5.84 11.35 5.02
CA LEU A 74 -5.85 12.56 5.84
C LEU A 74 -4.45 12.78 6.42
N PRO A 75 -3.84 13.95 6.18
CA PRO A 75 -2.50 14.23 6.71
C PRO A 75 -2.46 14.24 8.24
N GLU A 76 -3.57 14.56 8.91
CA GLU A 76 -3.71 14.56 10.36
C GLU A 76 -3.63 13.15 10.97
N GLU A 77 -4.00 12.13 10.19
CA GLU A 77 -3.90 10.73 10.60
C GLU A 77 -2.51 10.12 10.35
N ARG A 78 -1.68 10.82 9.56
CA ARG A 78 -0.35 10.36 9.18
C ARG A 78 0.62 10.51 10.36
N LYS A 79 1.32 9.43 10.70
CA LYS A 79 2.45 9.53 11.63
C LYS A 79 3.57 10.37 11.02
N THR A 80 4.14 11.26 11.82
CA THR A 80 5.30 12.06 11.42
C THR A 80 6.55 11.19 11.30
N ALA A 81 7.55 11.64 10.54
CA ALA A 81 8.86 10.97 10.44
C ALA A 81 9.45 10.66 11.83
N LYS A 82 9.34 11.58 12.78
CA LYS A 82 9.80 11.37 14.16
C LYS A 82 9.06 10.21 14.85
N GLN A 83 7.73 10.19 14.78
CA GLN A 83 6.92 9.11 15.39
C GLN A 83 7.12 7.76 14.69
N LEU A 84 7.44 7.78 13.39
CA LEU A 84 7.72 6.57 12.61
C LEU A 84 9.03 5.90 13.04
N LEU A 85 10.05 6.68 13.41
CA LEU A 85 11.31 6.15 13.94
C LEU A 85 11.12 5.34 15.24
N GLU A 86 10.03 5.57 15.97
CA GLU A 86 9.68 4.86 17.20
C GLU A 86 8.83 3.59 16.93
N HIS A 87 8.45 3.33 15.68
CA HIS A 87 7.57 2.21 15.34
C HIS A 87 8.27 0.86 15.59
N PRO A 88 7.62 -0.15 16.19
CA PRO A 88 8.22 -1.45 16.48
C PRO A 88 8.92 -2.10 15.30
N PHE A 89 8.37 -1.99 14.09
CA PHE A 89 9.04 -2.46 12.87
C PHE A 89 10.49 -1.96 12.68
N LEU A 90 10.81 -0.73 13.09
CA LEU A 90 12.14 -0.14 12.97
C LEU A 90 13.00 -0.30 14.24
N VAL A 91 12.37 -0.43 15.41
CA VAL A 91 13.07 -0.45 16.70
C VAL A 91 13.19 -1.83 17.33
N ASP A 92 12.58 -2.86 16.75
CA ASP A 92 12.64 -4.21 17.34
C ASP A 92 14.08 -4.74 17.29
N TYR A 93 14.67 -4.92 18.48
CA TYR A 93 16.03 -5.39 18.70
C TYR A 93 16.12 -6.92 18.78
N SER A 94 15.14 -7.68 18.27
CA SER A 94 15.08 -9.15 18.42
C SER A 94 16.15 -9.94 17.64
N TYR A 95 17.26 -9.30 17.26
CA TYR A 95 18.50 -9.90 16.75
C TYR A 95 19.77 -9.43 17.50
N LEU A 96 19.65 -8.95 18.75
CA LEU A 96 20.76 -8.79 19.70
C LEU A 96 20.58 -9.70 20.91
#